data_AF-A0A938K4D8-F1
#
_entry.id   AF-A0A938K4D8-F1
#
_cell.length_a   1.000
_cell.length_b   1.000
_cell.length_c   1.000
_cell.angle_alpha   90.00
_cell.angle_beta   90.00
_cell.angle_gamma   90.00
#
_symmetry.space_group_name_H-M   'P 1'
#
loop_
_entity.id
_entity.type
_entity.pdbx_description
1 polymer ?
#
loop_
_entity_poly.entity_id
_entity_poly.type
_entity_poly.pdbx_seq_one_letter_code
_entity_poly.pdbx_strand_id
1 'polypeptide(L)'
;MGPNAKSSGRNSASRVARLAAKGKGKKVRFKGGTLFPAIVVGVAIVGAALIIYSRVSIPDRNTPPTVNDHWHASYGFYACDTWLPDLQGNKEELDTAGQLANDKFRRTGIHSHDDGVAHWHPYTSAATGRNAKLGVFLDVYGVKVSDNKIQFPDDQGGAVYEEGETKCIDKDGKPVDGEVVVYAYESYDNANDFSTFITNFGDIRLTQDGMAFTIAFVPAGTVPGLPPSAAQLPELGAVDSGAAPPTSAPAAPVAPGDSAVDVTSDVSTTVAGPAAPSTTVASATATTTAPAPTTTGG
;
A
#
# COMPACT_ATOMS: atom_id res chain seq x y z
N MET A 1 63.38 80.55 22.16
CA MET A 1 62.08 81.11 22.62
C MET A 1 61.39 80.02 23.44
N GLY A 2 61.28 80.02 24.78
CA GLY A 2 60.82 81.04 25.73
C GLY A 2 59.28 80.97 25.88
N PRO A 3 58.66 81.16 27.06
CA PRO A 3 59.04 80.76 28.44
C PRO A 3 57.86 80.22 29.28
N ASN A 4 58.19 79.84 30.53
CA ASN A 4 57.39 79.69 31.75
C ASN A 4 55.92 80.17 31.79
N ALA A 5 55.06 79.31 32.33
CA ALA A 5 53.80 79.68 32.96
C ALA A 5 53.99 79.91 34.48
N LYS A 6 53.50 81.04 34.99
CA LYS A 6 53.20 81.24 36.41
C LYS A 6 51.86 81.96 36.52
N SER A 7 50.89 81.35 37.21
CA SER A 7 50.11 82.00 38.28
C SER A 7 48.91 81.14 38.70
N SER A 8 49.00 80.62 39.91
CA SER A 8 48.02 80.72 41.01
C SER A 8 46.55 81.10 40.72
N GLY A 9 45.63 80.28 41.24
CA GLY A 9 44.24 80.64 41.56
C GLY A 9 43.54 79.49 42.31
N ARG A 10 43.01 79.75 43.51
CA ARG A 10 42.57 78.77 44.53
C ARG A 10 41.04 78.80 44.65
N ASN A 11 40.30 77.73 44.32
CA ASN A 11 38.82 77.80 44.32
C ASN A 11 38.08 76.49 44.72
N SER A 12 37.23 76.59 45.73
CA SER A 12 35.84 76.08 45.79
C SER A 12 35.49 74.59 45.78
N ALA A 13 36.44 73.66 45.57
CA ALA A 13 36.12 72.23 45.41
C ALA A 13 35.75 71.48 46.70
N SER A 14 36.13 71.98 47.88
CA SER A 14 36.04 71.20 49.13
C SER A 14 34.63 71.08 49.71
N ARG A 15 33.66 71.89 49.25
CA ARG A 15 32.27 71.83 49.76
C ARG A 15 31.34 70.91 48.97
N VAL A 16 31.75 70.45 47.78
CA VAL A 16 30.95 69.54 46.93
C VAL A 16 31.19 68.05 47.27
N ALA A 17 32.28 67.74 47.99
CA ALA A 17 32.69 66.36 48.27
C ALA A 17 31.76 65.60 49.25
N ARG A 18 30.98 66.28 50.09
CA ARG A 18 30.16 65.61 51.13
C ARG A 18 28.78 65.14 50.68
N LEU A 19 28.28 65.58 49.53
CA LEU A 19 26.99 65.15 48.98
C LEU A 19 27.10 63.95 48.02
N ALA A 20 28.30 63.64 47.53
CA ALA A 20 28.53 62.51 46.63
C ALA A 20 28.61 61.13 47.33
N ALA A 21 28.66 61.09 48.67
CA ALA A 21 28.91 59.86 49.42
C ALA A 21 27.66 58.98 49.66
N LYS A 22 26.44 59.46 49.37
CA LYS A 22 25.19 58.79 49.80
C LYS A 22 24.29 58.29 48.65
N GLY A 23 24.86 58.01 47.49
CA GLY A 23 24.13 57.58 46.29
C GLY A 23 24.72 56.36 45.58
N LYS A 24 25.22 55.36 46.31
CA LYS A 24 25.60 54.07 45.68
C LYS A 24 24.41 53.11 45.73
N GLY A 25 23.51 53.24 44.76
CA GLY A 25 22.54 52.20 44.43
C GLY A 25 23.29 50.92 44.04
N LYS A 26 23.06 49.83 44.78
CA LYS A 26 23.62 48.51 44.47
C LYS A 26 22.98 48.03 43.17
N LYS A 27 23.67 48.18 42.05
CA LYS A 27 23.28 47.58 40.77
C LYS A 27 23.30 46.06 40.92
N VAL A 28 22.15 45.45 41.20
CA VAL A 28 21.96 44.01 41.02
C VAL A 28 21.98 43.74 39.52
N ARG A 29 23.13 43.30 39.04
CA ARG A 29 23.24 42.76 37.68
C ARG A 29 22.54 41.42 37.70
N PHE A 30 21.31 41.36 37.18
CA PHE A 30 20.73 40.08 36.78
C PHE A 30 21.61 39.53 35.65
N LYS A 31 22.59 38.69 36.02
CA LYS A 31 23.20 37.75 35.08
C LYS A 31 22.14 36.68 34.81
N GLY A 32 21.12 37.02 34.00
CA GLY A 32 20.27 36.01 33.39
C GLY A 32 21.18 35.16 32.52
N GLY A 33 21.54 33.97 33.00
CA GLY A 33 22.45 33.09 32.29
C GLY A 33 21.87 32.74 30.93
N THR A 34 22.66 32.88 29.88
CA THR A 34 22.30 32.47 28.51
C THR A 34 21.99 30.97 28.39
N LEU A 35 22.23 30.20 29.45
CA LEU A 35 21.97 28.77 29.53
C LEU A 35 20.50 28.41 29.38
N PHE A 36 19.59 29.11 30.06
CA PHE A 36 18.15 28.82 29.95
C PHE A 36 17.61 29.03 28.52
N PRO A 37 17.81 30.21 27.87
CA PRO A 37 17.35 30.37 26.49
C PRO A 37 18.09 29.46 25.50
N ALA A 38 19.36 29.11 25.74
CA ALA A 38 20.09 28.15 24.91
C ALA A 38 19.49 26.73 24.96
N ILE A 39 19.10 26.26 26.15
CA ILE A 39 18.42 24.97 26.32
C ILE A 39 17.06 24.98 25.60
N VAL A 40 16.28 26.05 25.75
CA VAL A 40 14.96 26.18 25.09
C VAL A 40 15.10 26.12 23.56
N VAL A 41 16.08 26.82 22.99
CA VAL A 41 16.37 26.75 21.54
C VAL A 41 16.81 25.34 21.13
N GLY A 42 17.66 24.69 21.93
CA GLY A 42 18.07 23.31 21.68
C GLY A 42 16.90 22.34 21.63
N VAL A 43 15.98 22.40 22.60
CA VAL A 43 14.78 21.57 22.62
C VAL A 43 13.85 21.88 21.44
N ALA A 44 13.71 23.16 21.06
CA ALA A 44 12.90 23.54 19.89
C ALA A 44 13.47 22.98 18.58
N ILE A 45 14.80 23.00 18.41
CA ILE A 45 15.47 22.42 17.23
C ILE A 45 15.30 20.91 17.21
N VAL A 46 15.50 20.22 18.34
CA VAL A 46 15.28 18.77 18.44
C VAL A 46 13.83 18.41 18.16
N GLY A 47 12.87 19.16 18.71
CA GLY A 47 11.44 18.97 18.44
C GLY A 47 11.10 19.15 16.96
N ALA A 48 11.61 20.20 16.32
CA ALA A 48 11.43 20.40 14.88
C ALA A 48 12.09 19.30 14.04
N ALA A 49 13.30 18.86 14.41
CA ALA A 49 14.00 17.77 13.75
C ALA A 49 13.24 16.45 13.89
N LEU A 50 12.66 16.16 15.06
CA LEU A 50 11.79 15.00 15.25
C LEU A 50 10.51 15.09 14.41
N ILE A 51 9.87 16.27 14.33
CA ILE A 51 8.69 16.47 13.46
C ILE A 51 9.05 16.27 11.99
N ILE A 52 10.18 16.82 11.53
CA ILE A 52 10.67 16.65 10.16
C ILE A 52 11.01 15.19 9.89
N TYR A 53 11.74 14.54 10.81
CA TYR A 53 12.06 13.12 10.72
C TYR A 53 10.79 12.29 10.63
N SER A 54 9.82 12.50 11.53
CA SER A 54 8.52 11.86 11.49
C SER A 54 7.79 12.10 10.17
N ARG A 55 7.83 13.32 9.61
CA ARG A 55 7.22 13.63 8.31
C ARG A 55 7.90 12.93 7.14
N VAL A 56 9.22 12.79 7.15
CA VAL A 56 10.00 12.12 6.08
C VAL A 56 9.96 10.59 6.22
N SER A 57 9.80 10.06 7.44
CA SER A 57 9.69 8.63 7.71
C SER A 57 8.28 8.08 7.55
N ILE A 58 7.26 8.94 7.40
CA ILE A 58 5.94 8.52 6.95
C ILE A 58 6.04 8.42 5.42
N PRO A 59 6.01 7.21 4.82
CA PRO A 59 5.89 7.10 3.38
C PRO A 59 4.68 7.90 2.93
N ASP A 60 4.77 8.58 1.79
CA ASP A 60 3.70 9.46 1.30
C ASP A 60 2.47 8.56 0.98
N ARG A 61 1.59 8.37 1.97
CA ARG A 61 0.51 7.36 2.03
C ARG A 61 -0.65 7.59 1.04
N ASN A 62 -0.42 8.42 0.04
CA ASN A 62 -1.41 8.81 -0.95
C ASN A 62 -0.74 9.15 -2.30
N THR A 63 0.39 8.54 -2.61
CA THR A 63 0.94 8.54 -3.97
C THR A 63 0.24 7.43 -4.74
N PRO A 64 -0.70 7.72 -5.67
CA PRO A 64 -1.41 6.69 -6.39
C PRO A 64 -0.45 5.77 -7.18
N PRO A 65 -0.81 4.51 -7.46
CA PRO A 65 0.08 3.62 -8.17
C PRO A 65 0.25 4.10 -9.61
N THR A 66 1.45 3.90 -10.13
CA THR A 66 1.87 4.14 -11.50
C THR A 66 2.08 2.80 -12.21
N VAL A 67 2.42 2.85 -13.50
CA VAL A 67 2.67 1.62 -14.28
C VAL A 67 3.97 0.89 -13.93
N ASN A 68 4.82 1.50 -13.10
CA ASN A 68 6.08 0.90 -12.64
C ASN A 68 5.97 0.32 -11.22
N ASP A 69 4.81 0.44 -10.60
CA ASP A 69 4.58 -0.01 -9.23
C ASP A 69 4.04 -1.44 -9.21
N HIS A 70 4.46 -2.20 -8.21
CA HIS A 70 3.90 -3.49 -7.83
C HIS A 70 3.38 -3.33 -6.41
N TRP A 71 2.07 -3.22 -6.28
CA TRP A 71 1.43 -3.14 -4.97
C TRP A 71 0.62 -4.40 -4.71
N HIS A 72 0.45 -4.70 -3.44
CA HIS A 72 -0.28 -5.85 -2.95
C HIS A 72 -1.29 -5.37 -1.92
N ALA A 73 -2.54 -5.79 -2.08
CA ALA A 73 -3.56 -5.56 -1.08
C ALA A 73 -4.26 -6.87 -0.72
N SER A 74 -4.32 -7.20 0.56
CA SER A 74 -5.09 -8.35 1.01
C SER A 74 -6.58 -8.07 0.79
N TYR A 75 -7.35 -9.05 0.36
CA TYR A 75 -8.80 -8.96 0.31
C TYR A 75 -9.44 -10.21 0.90
N GLY A 76 -10.70 -10.09 1.30
CA GLY A 76 -11.51 -11.23 1.68
C GLY A 76 -12.99 -10.90 1.64
N PHE A 77 -13.78 -11.89 1.25
CA PHE A 77 -15.23 -11.82 1.33
C PHE A 77 -15.69 -12.50 2.61
N TYR A 78 -16.52 -11.82 3.40
CA TYR A 78 -17.04 -12.36 4.65
C TYR A 78 -18.56 -12.33 4.62
N ALA A 79 -19.20 -13.48 4.80
CA ALA A 79 -20.65 -13.57 4.81
C ALA A 79 -21.12 -14.16 6.14
N CYS A 80 -21.95 -13.40 6.85
CA CYS A 80 -22.53 -13.69 8.15
C CYS A 80 -21.52 -13.97 9.25
N ASP A 81 -20.93 -15.16 9.29
CA ASP A 81 -20.01 -15.63 10.30
C ASP A 81 -18.76 -16.35 9.73
N THR A 82 -18.63 -16.43 8.40
CA THR A 82 -17.53 -17.14 7.72
C THR A 82 -16.86 -16.31 6.64
N TRP A 83 -15.56 -16.51 6.49
CA TRP A 83 -14.83 -16.14 5.28
C TRP A 83 -15.27 -17.05 4.14
N LEU A 84 -15.53 -16.45 2.98
CA LEU A 84 -15.78 -17.18 1.74
C LEU A 84 -14.44 -17.57 1.10
N PRO A 85 -14.44 -18.53 0.16
CA PRO A 85 -13.27 -18.84 -0.64
C PRO A 85 -12.73 -17.61 -1.38
N ASP A 86 -11.42 -17.57 -1.59
CA ASP A 86 -10.76 -16.55 -2.41
C ASP A 86 -11.22 -16.64 -3.87
N LEU A 87 -11.04 -15.56 -4.62
CA LEU A 87 -11.39 -15.56 -6.05
C LEU A 87 -10.49 -16.52 -6.82
N GLN A 88 -11.07 -17.19 -7.80
CA GLN A 88 -10.45 -18.30 -8.53
C GLN A 88 -10.03 -17.89 -9.96
N GLY A 89 -8.88 -18.42 -10.37
CA GLY A 89 -8.24 -18.19 -11.66
C GLY A 89 -7.36 -16.95 -11.63
N ASN A 90 -6.09 -17.12 -11.97
CA ASN A 90 -5.11 -16.03 -11.96
C ASN A 90 -5.31 -15.00 -13.09
N LYS A 91 -6.13 -15.32 -14.10
CA LYS A 91 -6.47 -14.46 -15.24
C LYS A 91 -5.29 -14.12 -16.16
N GLU A 92 -4.15 -14.79 -15.97
CA GLU A 92 -2.94 -14.64 -16.78
C GLU A 92 -2.88 -15.63 -17.96
N GLU A 93 -3.93 -16.43 -18.14
CA GLU A 93 -3.91 -17.50 -19.14
C GLU A 93 -3.83 -16.95 -20.56
N LEU A 94 -3.10 -17.66 -21.42
CA LEU A 94 -3.00 -17.33 -22.84
C LEU A 94 -4.08 -18.07 -23.64
N ASP A 95 -4.65 -17.39 -24.62
CA ASP A 95 -5.50 -17.99 -25.63
C ASP A 95 -4.68 -18.81 -26.65
N THR A 96 -5.37 -19.44 -27.61
CA THR A 96 -4.73 -20.26 -28.65
C THR A 96 -3.81 -19.47 -29.59
N ALA A 97 -3.91 -18.14 -29.60
CA ALA A 97 -3.05 -17.22 -30.34
C ALA A 97 -1.90 -16.67 -29.48
N GLY A 98 -1.73 -17.16 -28.25
CA GLY A 98 -0.69 -16.73 -27.33
C GLY A 98 -0.93 -15.32 -26.75
N GLN A 99 -2.16 -14.82 -26.78
CA GLN A 99 -2.55 -13.53 -26.19
C GLN A 99 -3.21 -13.75 -24.82
N LEU A 100 -3.08 -12.79 -23.90
CA LEU A 100 -3.79 -12.84 -22.62
C LEU A 100 -5.30 -12.96 -22.87
N ALA A 101 -5.91 -14.04 -22.39
CA ALA A 101 -7.30 -14.41 -22.67
C ALA A 101 -8.30 -13.51 -21.94
N ASN A 102 -7.97 -13.04 -20.74
CA ASN A 102 -8.83 -12.14 -19.98
C ASN A 102 -8.61 -10.68 -20.40
N ASP A 103 -9.60 -10.09 -21.07
CA ASP A 103 -9.55 -8.71 -21.57
C ASP A 103 -9.36 -7.66 -20.47
N LYS A 104 -9.92 -7.89 -19.28
CA LYS A 104 -9.82 -6.96 -18.14
C LYS A 104 -8.40 -6.98 -17.59
N PHE A 105 -7.87 -8.15 -17.28
CA PHE A 105 -6.47 -8.33 -16.88
C PHE A 105 -5.52 -7.75 -17.94
N ARG A 106 -5.70 -8.09 -19.22
CA ARG A 106 -4.86 -7.57 -20.32
C ARG A 106 -4.83 -6.03 -20.37
N ARG A 107 -5.91 -5.37 -19.97
CA ARG A 107 -6.01 -3.90 -19.94
C ARG A 107 -5.44 -3.28 -18.67
N THR A 108 -5.57 -3.96 -17.54
CA THR A 108 -5.32 -3.37 -16.21
C THR A 108 -4.05 -3.88 -15.57
N GLY A 109 -3.68 -5.16 -15.75
CA GLY A 109 -2.57 -5.83 -15.06
C GLY A 109 -2.88 -6.16 -13.60
N ILE A 110 -4.16 -6.22 -13.24
CA ILE A 110 -4.62 -6.43 -11.87
C ILE A 110 -5.26 -7.81 -11.76
N HIS A 111 -4.85 -8.61 -10.80
CA HIS A 111 -5.33 -9.98 -10.61
C HIS A 111 -5.07 -10.50 -9.17
N SER A 112 -5.35 -11.77 -8.93
CA SER A 112 -5.09 -12.53 -7.70
C SER A 112 -4.53 -13.90 -8.07
N HIS A 113 -3.74 -14.53 -7.20
CA HIS A 113 -3.22 -15.90 -7.42
C HIS A 113 -4.00 -16.95 -6.63
N ASP A 114 -5.30 -16.74 -6.46
CA ASP A 114 -6.18 -17.58 -5.64
C ASP A 114 -5.72 -17.64 -4.16
N ASP A 115 -5.08 -16.56 -3.71
CA ASP A 115 -4.34 -16.45 -2.46
C ASP A 115 -4.90 -15.36 -1.51
N GLY A 116 -6.04 -14.78 -1.87
CA GLY A 116 -6.64 -13.67 -1.14
C GLY A 116 -5.83 -12.37 -1.23
N VAL A 117 -4.91 -12.25 -2.18
CA VAL A 117 -4.14 -11.01 -2.44
C VAL A 117 -4.52 -10.45 -3.81
N ALA A 118 -4.85 -9.18 -3.84
CA ALA A 118 -4.98 -8.39 -5.05
C ALA A 118 -3.58 -7.87 -5.43
N HIS A 119 -3.03 -8.49 -6.46
CA HIS A 119 -1.78 -8.15 -7.13
C HIS A 119 -2.04 -6.98 -8.08
N TRP A 120 -1.40 -5.83 -7.82
CA TRP A 120 -1.71 -4.56 -8.45
C TRP A 120 -0.52 -4.02 -9.25
N HIS A 121 -0.41 -4.44 -10.52
CA HIS A 121 0.71 -4.10 -11.41
C HIS A 121 0.15 -3.38 -12.66
N PRO A 122 -0.14 -2.08 -12.58
CA PRO A 122 -0.90 -1.40 -13.62
C PRO A 122 -0.20 -1.44 -14.99
N TYR A 123 -0.80 -2.08 -16.00
CA TYR A 123 -0.27 -2.01 -17.37
C TYR A 123 -0.59 -0.67 -18.05
N THR A 124 -1.70 -0.05 -17.67
CA THR A 124 -2.18 1.19 -18.29
C THR A 124 -2.78 2.13 -17.26
N SER A 125 -3.13 3.34 -17.72
CA SER A 125 -3.80 4.33 -16.88
C SER A 125 -5.16 3.89 -16.33
N ALA A 126 -5.72 2.78 -16.84
CA ALA A 126 -6.97 2.19 -16.36
C ALA A 126 -6.92 1.71 -14.91
N ALA A 127 -5.72 1.46 -14.33
CA ALA A 127 -5.54 1.01 -12.95
C ALA A 127 -4.54 1.86 -12.13
N THR A 128 -4.14 3.02 -12.65
CA THR A 128 -3.26 3.98 -11.96
C THR A 128 -4.04 5.14 -11.36
N GLY A 129 -3.41 5.93 -10.48
CA GLY A 129 -3.96 7.25 -10.18
C GLY A 129 -5.29 7.17 -9.44
N ARG A 130 -6.25 7.99 -9.89
CA ARG A 130 -7.64 7.95 -9.41
C ARG A 130 -8.42 6.71 -9.88
N ASN A 131 -7.87 5.94 -10.81
CA ASN A 131 -8.49 4.71 -11.31
C ASN A 131 -8.04 3.48 -10.52
N ALA A 132 -7.07 3.61 -9.60
CA ALA A 132 -6.72 2.56 -8.66
C ALA A 132 -7.83 2.40 -7.61
N LYS A 133 -8.85 1.62 -7.96
CA LYS A 133 -10.08 1.48 -7.20
C LYS A 133 -10.45 0.00 -7.08
N LEU A 134 -11.01 -0.41 -5.94
CA LEU A 134 -11.43 -1.78 -5.67
C LEU A 134 -12.32 -2.36 -6.77
N GLY A 135 -13.19 -1.54 -7.37
CA GLY A 135 -14.04 -1.96 -8.50
C GLY A 135 -13.26 -2.46 -9.72
N VAL A 136 -12.04 -1.96 -9.97
CA VAL A 136 -11.19 -2.44 -11.08
C VAL A 136 -10.76 -3.89 -10.86
N PHE A 137 -10.44 -4.26 -9.62
CA PHE A 137 -10.11 -5.64 -9.26
C PHE A 137 -11.35 -6.54 -9.34
N LEU A 138 -12.47 -6.11 -8.74
CA LEU A 138 -13.72 -6.88 -8.77
C LEU A 138 -14.22 -7.13 -10.21
N ASP A 139 -14.06 -6.15 -11.10
CA ASP A 139 -14.40 -6.25 -12.53
C ASP A 139 -13.61 -7.34 -13.27
N VAL A 140 -12.36 -7.60 -12.88
CA VAL A 140 -11.52 -8.66 -13.49
C VAL A 140 -12.12 -10.04 -13.25
N TYR A 141 -12.76 -10.21 -12.09
CA TYR A 141 -13.41 -11.45 -11.65
C TYR A 141 -14.92 -11.44 -11.84
N GLY A 142 -15.50 -10.38 -12.43
CA GLY A 142 -16.93 -10.27 -12.66
C GLY A 142 -17.79 -10.17 -11.40
N VAL A 143 -17.18 -9.94 -10.23
CA VAL A 143 -17.89 -9.80 -8.95
C VAL A 143 -18.57 -8.43 -8.91
N LYS A 144 -19.86 -8.42 -8.61
CA LYS A 144 -20.63 -7.18 -8.49
C LYS A 144 -20.91 -6.90 -7.03
N VAL A 145 -20.45 -5.74 -6.57
CA VAL A 145 -20.71 -5.24 -5.22
C VAL A 145 -21.40 -3.90 -5.35
N SER A 146 -22.69 -3.85 -5.01
CA SER A 146 -23.50 -2.64 -4.93
C SER A 146 -23.91 -2.39 -3.48
N ASP A 147 -24.51 -1.22 -3.24
CA ASP A 147 -24.91 -0.71 -1.92
C ASP A 147 -25.67 -1.73 -1.05
N ASN A 148 -26.40 -2.66 -1.66
CA ASN A 148 -27.22 -3.65 -0.96
C ASN A 148 -27.01 -5.10 -1.44
N LYS A 149 -26.01 -5.37 -2.28
CA LYS A 149 -25.85 -6.70 -2.89
C LYS A 149 -24.40 -7.06 -3.22
N ILE A 150 -24.02 -8.29 -2.90
CA ILE A 150 -22.82 -8.96 -3.41
C ILE A 150 -23.27 -10.09 -4.32
N GLN A 151 -22.79 -10.11 -5.56
CA GLN A 151 -23.09 -11.15 -6.53
C GLN A 151 -21.79 -11.66 -7.16
N PHE A 152 -21.56 -12.96 -6.97
CA PHE A 152 -20.48 -13.69 -7.63
C PHE A 152 -20.98 -14.29 -8.96
N PRO A 153 -20.15 -14.31 -10.01
CA PRO A 153 -20.46 -15.05 -11.22
C PRO A 153 -20.32 -16.56 -11.01
N ASP A 154 -20.81 -17.36 -11.97
CA ASP A 154 -20.87 -18.82 -11.87
C ASP A 154 -19.50 -19.47 -11.71
N ASP A 155 -18.46 -18.94 -12.35
CA ASP A 155 -17.07 -19.41 -12.22
C ASP A 155 -16.46 -19.11 -10.84
N GLN A 156 -17.12 -18.29 -10.04
CA GLN A 156 -16.78 -17.96 -8.65
C GLN A 156 -17.81 -18.53 -7.66
N GLY A 157 -18.62 -19.50 -8.10
CA GLY A 157 -19.60 -20.21 -7.26
C GLY A 157 -21.02 -19.64 -7.30
N GLY A 158 -21.28 -18.53 -8.00
CA GLY A 158 -22.63 -18.01 -8.29
C GLY A 158 -23.42 -17.51 -7.08
N ALA A 159 -22.78 -17.36 -5.92
CA ALA A 159 -23.44 -16.94 -4.69
C ALA A 159 -23.98 -15.49 -4.79
N VAL A 160 -25.11 -15.25 -4.15
CA VAL A 160 -25.75 -13.93 -4.09
C VAL A 160 -26.13 -13.65 -2.65
N TYR A 161 -25.70 -12.49 -2.15
CA TYR A 161 -26.06 -11.95 -0.84
C TYR A 161 -26.73 -10.60 -1.06
N GLU A 162 -27.99 -10.49 -0.69
CA GLU A 162 -28.82 -9.30 -0.92
C GLU A 162 -29.56 -8.91 0.36
N GLU A 163 -29.52 -7.63 0.70
CA GLU A 163 -30.16 -7.10 1.89
C GLU A 163 -31.68 -7.31 1.84
N GLY A 164 -32.28 -7.71 2.96
CA GLY A 164 -33.71 -8.02 3.06
C GLY A 164 -34.10 -9.40 2.51
N GLU A 165 -33.32 -9.97 1.58
CA GLU A 165 -33.53 -11.33 1.06
C GLU A 165 -32.69 -12.37 1.82
N THR A 166 -31.39 -12.12 1.94
CA THR A 166 -30.44 -13.01 2.59
C THR A 166 -30.39 -12.70 4.09
N LYS A 167 -30.61 -13.71 4.92
CA LYS A 167 -30.57 -13.59 6.38
C LYS A 167 -29.31 -14.23 6.93
N CYS A 168 -28.71 -13.57 7.91
CA CYS A 168 -27.66 -14.15 8.73
C CYS A 168 -28.25 -14.75 10.00
N ILE A 169 -27.54 -15.70 10.60
CA ILE A 169 -27.89 -16.26 11.90
C ILE A 169 -27.06 -15.56 12.97
N ASP A 170 -27.72 -14.95 13.94
CA ASP A 170 -27.04 -14.33 15.06
C ASP A 170 -26.50 -15.38 16.07
N LYS A 171 -25.77 -14.92 17.09
CA LYS A 171 -25.20 -15.79 18.13
C LYS A 171 -26.26 -16.54 18.94
N ASP A 172 -27.51 -16.07 18.93
CA ASP A 172 -28.66 -16.69 19.60
C ASP A 172 -29.45 -17.63 18.67
N GLY A 173 -28.99 -17.85 17.43
CA GLY A 173 -29.62 -18.72 16.45
C GLY A 173 -30.81 -18.09 15.72
N LYS A 174 -31.01 -16.78 15.82
CA LYS A 174 -32.14 -16.08 15.19
C LYS A 174 -31.75 -15.52 13.82
N PRO A 175 -32.67 -15.56 12.84
CA PRO A 175 -32.46 -14.90 11.57
C PRO A 175 -32.49 -13.38 11.75
N VAL A 176 -31.44 -12.71 11.30
CA VAL A 176 -31.29 -11.26 11.28
C VAL A 176 -30.94 -10.80 9.87
N ASP A 177 -31.28 -9.56 9.55
CA ASP A 177 -30.88 -8.94 8.30
C ASP A 177 -29.36 -8.71 8.25
N GLY A 178 -28.77 -9.03 7.10
CA GLY A 178 -27.41 -8.62 6.77
C GLY A 178 -27.41 -7.34 5.93
N GLU A 179 -26.30 -6.60 6.02
CA GLU A 179 -25.98 -5.41 5.23
C GLU A 179 -24.64 -5.59 4.52
N VAL A 180 -24.48 -4.96 3.36
CA VAL A 180 -23.21 -4.91 2.64
C VAL A 180 -22.36 -3.78 3.20
N VAL A 181 -21.16 -4.11 3.66
CA VAL A 181 -20.21 -3.15 4.21
C VAL A 181 -18.81 -3.50 3.72
N VAL A 182 -18.02 -2.49 3.34
CA VAL A 182 -16.60 -2.70 3.03
C VAL A 182 -15.75 -1.97 4.05
N TYR A 183 -14.82 -2.70 4.65
CA TYR A 183 -13.79 -2.15 5.52
C TYR A 183 -12.47 -2.07 4.74
N ALA A 184 -11.98 -0.86 4.51
CA ALA A 184 -10.67 -0.63 3.90
C ALA A 184 -9.67 -0.28 5.00
N TYR A 185 -8.76 -1.21 5.28
CA TYR A 185 -7.70 -1.04 6.26
C TYR A 185 -6.53 -0.33 5.61
N GLU A 186 -5.95 0.63 6.33
CA GLU A 186 -4.78 1.37 5.90
C GLU A 186 -3.57 0.44 5.74
N SER A 187 -3.46 -0.59 6.59
CA SER A 187 -2.39 -1.58 6.48
C SER A 187 -2.82 -2.98 6.89
N TYR A 188 -2.23 -3.99 6.25
CA TYR A 188 -2.47 -5.41 6.46
C TYR A 188 -2.15 -5.90 7.88
N ASP A 189 -1.37 -5.15 8.66
CA ASP A 189 -0.95 -5.53 10.01
C ASP A 189 -1.67 -4.76 11.12
N ASN A 190 -2.60 -3.86 10.77
CA ASN A 190 -3.30 -3.00 11.72
C ASN A 190 -4.82 -3.05 11.53
N ALA A 191 -5.47 -3.95 12.26
CA ALA A 191 -6.93 -4.10 12.25
C ALA A 191 -7.71 -2.91 12.87
N ASN A 192 -7.04 -1.92 13.47
CA ASN A 192 -7.71 -0.81 14.15
C ASN A 192 -7.75 0.47 13.31
N ASP A 193 -7.07 0.51 12.17
CA ASP A 193 -6.98 1.68 11.30
C ASP A 193 -7.64 1.37 9.96
N PHE A 194 -8.94 1.67 9.88
CA PHE A 194 -9.74 1.41 8.70
C PHE A 194 -10.85 2.45 8.50
N SER A 195 -11.28 2.56 7.24
CA SER A 195 -12.47 3.29 6.85
C SER A 195 -13.61 2.31 6.55
N THR A 196 -14.81 2.63 7.05
CA THR A 196 -16.03 1.89 6.76
C THR A 196 -16.78 2.55 5.61
N PHE A 197 -17.11 1.76 4.60
CA PHE A 197 -17.95 2.15 3.47
C PHE A 197 -19.25 1.38 3.52
N ILE A 198 -20.35 2.04 3.19
CA ILE A 198 -21.71 1.47 3.11
C ILE A 198 -22.35 1.70 1.71
N THR A 199 -21.62 2.33 0.80
CA THR A 199 -22.05 2.66 -0.56
C THR A 199 -20.82 2.94 -1.42
N ASN A 200 -20.98 2.96 -2.73
CA ASN A 200 -19.93 3.28 -3.71
C ASN A 200 -18.68 2.39 -3.56
N PHE A 201 -18.88 1.11 -3.28
CA PHE A 201 -17.82 0.15 -3.00
C PHE A 201 -16.79 0.03 -4.14
N GLY A 202 -17.25 0.14 -5.39
CA GLY A 202 -16.38 0.13 -6.55
C GLY A 202 -15.43 1.33 -6.65
N ASP A 203 -15.71 2.43 -5.94
CA ASP A 203 -14.92 3.67 -5.96
C ASP A 203 -13.90 3.78 -4.81
N ILE A 204 -13.86 2.80 -3.90
CA ILE A 204 -12.89 2.73 -2.82
C ILE A 204 -11.49 2.67 -3.43
N ARG A 205 -10.61 3.60 -3.07
CA ARG A 205 -9.30 3.75 -3.69
C ARG A 205 -8.25 2.88 -3.02
N LEU A 206 -7.38 2.28 -3.81
CA LEU A 206 -6.06 1.85 -3.35
C LEU A 206 -5.16 3.09 -3.33
N THR A 207 -4.74 3.49 -2.14
CA THR A 207 -3.93 4.70 -1.92
C THR A 207 -2.48 4.40 -1.60
N GLN A 208 -2.17 3.17 -1.20
CA GLN A 208 -0.83 2.69 -0.91
C GLN A 208 -0.72 1.17 -1.07
N ASP A 209 0.52 0.69 -1.13
CA ASP A 209 0.86 -0.72 -1.00
C ASP A 209 0.60 -1.22 0.43
N GLY A 210 0.27 -2.51 0.56
CA GLY A 210 0.06 -3.15 1.85
C GLY A 210 -1.31 -2.87 2.49
N MET A 211 -2.29 -2.39 1.74
CA MET A 211 -3.67 -2.21 2.23
C MET A 211 -4.37 -3.56 2.44
N ALA A 212 -5.53 -3.54 3.12
CA ALA A 212 -6.41 -4.71 3.15
C ALA A 212 -7.89 -4.31 3.00
N PHE A 213 -8.69 -5.20 2.39
CA PHE A 213 -10.12 -4.99 2.14
C PHE A 213 -10.94 -6.15 2.66
N THR A 214 -11.89 -5.89 3.55
CA THR A 214 -12.92 -6.86 3.92
C THR A 214 -14.24 -6.44 3.30
N ILE A 215 -14.74 -7.26 2.38
CA ILE A 215 -16.00 -7.05 1.69
C ILE A 215 -17.03 -7.96 2.35
N ALA A 216 -17.89 -7.37 3.18
CA ALA A 216 -18.72 -8.10 4.12
C ALA A 216 -20.21 -8.03 3.76
N PHE A 217 -20.92 -9.13 3.94
CA PHE A 217 -22.37 -9.17 4.12
C PHE A 217 -22.66 -9.66 5.54
N VAL A 218 -22.99 -8.77 6.45
CA VAL A 218 -23.03 -9.08 7.90
C VAL A 218 -24.16 -8.35 8.61
N PRO A 219 -24.61 -8.82 9.78
CA PRO A 219 -25.53 -8.05 10.60
C PRO A 219 -24.94 -6.68 10.98
N ALA A 220 -25.80 -5.69 11.12
CA ALA A 220 -25.40 -4.32 11.43
C ALA A 220 -24.45 -4.22 12.62
N GLY A 221 -23.36 -3.46 12.44
CA GLY A 221 -22.33 -3.25 13.47
C GLY A 221 -21.32 -4.39 13.64
N THR A 222 -21.34 -5.41 12.78
CA THR A 222 -20.34 -6.50 12.78
C THR A 222 -19.09 -6.09 12.01
N VAL A 223 -17.92 -6.21 12.64
CA VAL A 223 -16.61 -5.97 12.02
C VAL A 223 -15.81 -7.28 12.01
N PRO A 224 -15.65 -7.95 10.86
CA PRO A 224 -14.96 -9.24 10.79
C PRO A 224 -13.46 -9.18 11.11
N GLY A 225 -12.84 -8.00 10.99
CA GLY A 225 -11.39 -7.81 11.09
C GLY A 225 -10.69 -7.95 9.75
N LEU A 226 -9.37 -8.09 9.79
CA LEU A 226 -8.53 -8.25 8.60
C LEU A 226 -8.84 -9.58 7.87
N PRO A 227 -8.71 -9.63 6.53
CA PRO A 227 -8.82 -10.87 5.79
C PRO A 227 -7.76 -11.90 6.20
N PRO A 228 -8.00 -13.20 5.99
CA PRO A 228 -7.06 -14.27 6.37
C PRO A 228 -5.67 -14.11 5.74
N SER A 229 -5.61 -13.65 4.48
CA SER A 229 -4.37 -13.47 3.72
C SER A 229 -3.51 -12.29 4.22
N ALA A 230 -4.04 -11.41 5.07
CA ALA A 230 -3.34 -10.20 5.49
C ALA A 230 -2.00 -10.49 6.17
N ALA A 231 -1.94 -11.53 7.01
CA ALA A 231 -0.71 -11.95 7.68
C ALA A 231 0.37 -12.49 6.71
N GLN A 232 -0.04 -12.95 5.53
CA GLN A 232 0.84 -13.55 4.51
C GLN A 232 1.21 -12.55 3.41
N LEU A 233 0.61 -11.36 3.39
CA LEU A 233 0.79 -10.36 2.35
C LEU A 233 2.27 -10.06 2.03
N PRO A 234 3.19 -9.91 3.01
CA PRO A 234 4.60 -9.65 2.70
C PRO A 234 5.30 -10.80 1.98
N GLU A 235 4.95 -12.04 2.31
CA GLU A 235 5.55 -13.23 1.69
C GLU A 235 5.01 -13.42 0.27
N LEU A 236 3.69 -13.31 0.10
CA LEU A 236 3.03 -13.45 -1.20
C LEU A 236 3.45 -12.35 -2.19
N GLY A 237 3.58 -11.10 -1.72
CA GLY A 237 4.07 -10.00 -2.56
C GLY A 237 5.54 -10.13 -2.96
N ALA A 238 6.38 -10.73 -2.09
CA ALA A 238 7.79 -10.99 -2.41
C ALA A 238 7.97 -12.06 -3.50
N VAL A 239 7.08 -13.06 -3.55
CA VAL A 239 7.10 -14.09 -4.60
C VAL A 239 6.71 -13.49 -5.95
N ASP A 240 5.70 -12.64 -5.96
CA ASP A 240 5.16 -12.01 -7.17
C ASP A 240 6.11 -10.97 -7.78
N SER A 241 6.75 -10.13 -6.95
CA SER A 241 7.75 -9.16 -7.39
C SER A 241 9.03 -9.77 -8.00
N GLY A 242 9.20 -11.09 -7.92
CA GLY A 242 10.25 -11.84 -8.62
C GLY A 242 9.87 -12.34 -10.02
N ALA A 243 8.61 -12.21 -10.44
CA ALA A 243 8.13 -12.62 -11.76
C ALA A 243 8.27 -11.49 -12.78
N ALA A 244 8.86 -11.80 -13.94
CA ALA A 244 8.88 -10.85 -15.05
C ALA A 244 7.46 -10.70 -15.62
N PRO A 245 7.02 -9.47 -15.99
CA PRO A 245 5.75 -9.29 -16.67
C PRO A 245 5.68 -10.19 -17.90
N PRO A 246 4.51 -10.79 -18.23
CA PRO A 246 4.36 -11.51 -19.47
C PRO A 246 4.72 -10.58 -20.64
N THR A 247 5.58 -11.05 -21.56
CA THR A 247 6.11 -10.31 -22.71
C THR A 247 5.06 -9.84 -23.73
N SER A 248 3.77 -10.02 -23.43
CA SER A 248 2.61 -9.64 -24.23
C SER A 248 1.84 -8.43 -23.71
N ALA A 249 2.33 -7.73 -22.66
CA ALA A 249 1.77 -6.45 -22.25
C ALA A 249 1.74 -5.47 -23.45
N PRO A 250 0.60 -4.80 -23.73
CA PRO A 250 0.53 -3.86 -24.85
C PRO A 250 1.54 -2.75 -24.63
N ALA A 251 2.43 -2.53 -25.60
CA ALA A 251 3.28 -1.35 -25.61
C ALA A 251 2.39 -0.11 -25.51
N ALA A 252 2.66 0.75 -24.53
CA ALA A 252 1.99 2.04 -24.43
C ALA A 252 2.09 2.77 -25.78
N PRO A 253 1.01 3.34 -26.33
CA PRO A 253 1.10 4.09 -27.58
C PRO A 253 2.00 5.30 -27.35
N VAL A 254 3.18 5.29 -27.98
CA VAL A 254 4.10 6.43 -27.99
C VAL A 254 3.44 7.53 -28.83
N ALA A 255 3.13 8.66 -28.19
CA ALA A 255 2.72 9.86 -28.91
C ALA A 255 3.88 10.31 -29.83
N PRO A 256 3.67 10.65 -31.12
CA PRO A 256 4.74 11.10 -31.98
C PRO A 256 5.14 12.52 -31.57
N GLY A 257 6.33 12.65 -30.97
CA GLY A 257 6.96 13.94 -30.76
C GLY A 257 7.66 14.07 -29.42
N ASP A 258 8.85 13.49 -29.28
CA ASP A 258 10.01 14.31 -28.96
C ASP A 258 11.30 13.59 -29.42
N SER A 259 12.29 14.41 -29.73
CA SER A 259 13.47 14.02 -30.50
C SER A 259 14.39 13.06 -29.73
N ALA A 260 14.98 12.13 -30.50
CA ALA A 260 16.01 11.22 -30.02
C ALA A 260 17.18 11.98 -29.40
N VAL A 261 17.54 11.58 -28.17
CA VAL A 261 18.89 11.74 -27.65
C VAL A 261 19.42 10.34 -27.41
N ASP A 262 20.28 9.90 -28.32
CA ASP A 262 20.98 8.64 -28.29
C ASP A 262 22.02 8.69 -27.15
N VAL A 263 21.85 7.86 -26.11
CA VAL A 263 22.91 7.60 -25.13
C VAL A 263 23.06 6.09 -25.02
N THR A 264 24.08 5.61 -25.71
CA THR A 264 24.66 4.29 -25.53
C THR A 264 25.16 4.12 -24.10
N SER A 265 24.76 3.05 -23.44
CA SER A 265 25.45 2.50 -22.27
C SER A 265 25.27 1.00 -22.26
N ASP A 266 26.28 0.34 -22.83
CA ASP A 266 26.63 -1.05 -22.60
C ASP A 266 27.00 -1.21 -21.11
N VAL A 267 26.23 -2.05 -20.40
CA VAL A 267 26.76 -2.80 -19.25
C VAL A 267 26.33 -4.25 -19.41
N SER A 268 27.21 -5.02 -20.05
CA SER A 268 27.30 -6.47 -19.89
C SER A 268 27.61 -6.82 -18.43
N THR A 269 26.74 -7.60 -17.78
CA THR A 269 27.12 -8.35 -16.58
C THR A 269 26.67 -9.80 -16.72
N THR A 270 27.65 -10.66 -16.95
CA THR A 270 27.54 -12.11 -16.97
C THR A 270 27.42 -12.62 -15.53
N VAL A 271 26.39 -13.40 -15.20
CA VAL A 271 26.38 -14.24 -14.00
C VAL A 271 26.01 -15.67 -14.40
N ALA A 272 26.93 -16.57 -14.10
CA ALA A 272 26.86 -18.00 -14.37
C ALA A 272 25.78 -18.68 -13.52
N GLY A 273 24.94 -19.51 -14.15
CA GLY A 273 24.01 -20.40 -13.46
C GLY A 273 24.71 -21.65 -12.91
N PRO A 274 24.29 -22.20 -11.76
CA PRO A 274 24.78 -23.48 -11.28
C PRO A 274 24.20 -24.64 -12.10
N ALA A 275 25.03 -25.67 -12.27
CA ALA A 275 24.82 -26.84 -13.11
C ALA A 275 23.65 -27.73 -12.66
N ALA A 276 22.92 -28.28 -13.64
CA ALA A 276 21.97 -29.36 -13.47
C ALA A 276 22.67 -30.69 -13.15
N PRO A 277 22.09 -31.58 -12.33
CA PRO A 277 22.54 -32.97 -12.28
C PRO A 277 21.88 -33.78 -13.41
N SER A 278 22.72 -34.50 -14.14
CA SER A 278 22.39 -35.48 -15.16
C SER A 278 21.84 -36.76 -14.55
N THR A 279 20.73 -37.30 -15.09
CA THR A 279 20.40 -38.73 -14.93
C THR A 279 19.88 -39.33 -16.24
N THR A 280 20.80 -40.02 -16.88
CA THR A 280 20.75 -41.26 -17.67
C THR A 280 19.39 -41.88 -17.99
N VAL A 281 19.16 -42.07 -19.29
CA VAL A 281 18.12 -42.92 -19.88
C VAL A 281 18.53 -44.39 -19.73
N ALA A 282 17.62 -45.23 -19.24
CA ALA A 282 17.69 -46.68 -19.39
C ALA A 282 16.32 -47.21 -19.88
N SER A 283 16.33 -47.84 -21.05
CA SER A 283 15.20 -48.52 -21.66
C SER A 283 14.84 -49.80 -20.89
N ALA A 284 13.54 -50.09 -20.76
CA ALA A 284 13.05 -51.45 -20.55
C ALA A 284 11.70 -51.64 -21.27
N THR A 285 11.69 -52.67 -22.10
CA THR A 285 10.61 -53.23 -22.91
C THR A 285 9.43 -53.70 -22.07
N ALA A 286 8.19 -53.48 -22.54
CA ALA A 286 7.05 -54.32 -22.17
C ALA A 286 6.04 -54.43 -23.31
N THR A 287 5.87 -55.67 -23.78
CA THR A 287 4.86 -56.14 -24.72
C THR A 287 3.51 -56.24 -24.00
N THR A 288 2.43 -55.71 -24.58
CA THR A 288 1.06 -56.02 -24.13
C THR A 288 0.19 -56.46 -25.29
N THR A 289 -0.24 -57.72 -25.18
CA THR A 289 -1.15 -58.47 -26.03
C THR A 289 -2.58 -57.94 -25.89
N ALA A 290 -3.29 -57.77 -27.02
CA ALA A 290 -4.71 -57.45 -27.08
C ALA A 290 -5.59 -58.70 -26.93
N PRO A 291 -6.80 -58.62 -26.34
CA PRO A 291 -7.81 -59.66 -26.51
C PRO A 291 -8.78 -59.32 -27.66
N ALA A 292 -9.16 -60.37 -28.39
CA ALA A 292 -10.09 -60.37 -29.53
C ALA A 292 -11.57 -60.36 -29.09
N PRO A 293 -12.52 -59.99 -29.98
CA PRO A 293 -13.95 -59.95 -29.67
C PRO A 293 -14.62 -61.29 -29.98
N THR A 294 -15.62 -61.67 -29.17
CA THR A 294 -16.53 -62.78 -29.49
C THR A 294 -17.97 -62.30 -29.37
N THR A 295 -18.68 -62.34 -30.50
CA THR A 295 -20.14 -62.32 -30.60
C THR A 295 -20.67 -63.75 -30.48
N THR A 296 -21.88 -63.95 -29.94
CA THR A 296 -22.98 -64.79 -30.50
C THR A 296 -24.18 -64.72 -29.54
N GLY A 297 -25.38 -64.63 -30.12
CA GLY A 297 -26.64 -64.41 -29.42
C GLY A 297 -27.34 -65.66 -28.87
N GLY A 298 -28.54 -65.38 -28.34
CA GLY A 298 -29.54 -66.29 -27.77
C GLY A 298 -30.59 -65.45 -27.08
#